data_AF-A0A830CNX3-F1
#
_entry.id   AF-A0A830CNX3-F1
#
_cell.length_a   1.000
_cell.length_b   1.000
_cell.length_c   1.000
_cell.angle_alpha   90.00
_cell.angle_beta   90.00
_cell.angle_gamma   90.00
#
_symmetry.space_group_name_H-M   'P 1'
#
loop_
_entity.id
_entity.type
_entity.pdbx_description
1 polymer ?
#
loop_
_entity_poly.entity_id
_entity_poly.type
_entity_poly.pdbx_seq_one_letter_code
_entity_poly.pdbx_strand_id
1 'polypeptide(L)'
;DPIPLLGTLSNLLLFKNKFGAEAYRKLDVIGIDEAQFFGDLYDFCCEAADLDGKTVVVAGLDCDYLRRSFGSMLSVVPLADTVTRLTAQCEECGKCALFTLRKTGEMQTELIGGCDVYMPVCRGHYTNERGATKATVEVLIVIQNELVFETAAATV
;
A
#
# COMPACT_ATOMS: atom_id res chain seq x y z
N ASP A 1 -27.00 12.01 -8.59
CA ASP A 1 -27.41 11.08 -7.52
C ASP A 1 -26.24 10.77 -6.61
N PRO A 2 -26.42 10.69 -5.29
CA PRO A 2 -25.35 10.32 -4.37
C PRO A 2 -24.94 8.87 -4.66
N ILE A 3 -23.62 8.67 -4.81
CA ILE A 3 -22.98 7.37 -4.88
C ILE A 3 -23.43 6.56 -3.64
N PRO A 4 -24.04 5.38 -3.79
CA PRO A 4 -24.44 4.55 -2.66
C PRO A 4 -23.22 4.31 -1.78
N LEU A 5 -23.30 4.71 -0.51
CA LEU A 5 -22.26 4.42 0.48
C LEU A 5 -22.11 2.90 0.55
N LEU A 6 -21.02 2.47 -0.06
CA LEU A 6 -20.68 1.08 -0.27
C LEU A 6 -20.27 0.51 1.10
N GLY A 7 -21.25 0.03 1.88
CA GLY A 7 -21.00 -0.62 3.16
C GLY A 7 -19.95 -1.72 2.99
N THR A 8 -19.09 -1.87 4.01
CA THR A 8 -17.86 -2.67 4.10
C THR A 8 -17.76 -3.74 3.01
N LEU A 9 -17.25 -3.37 1.83
CA LEU A 9 -16.80 -4.40 0.88
C LEU A 9 -15.53 -4.99 1.45
N SER A 10 -15.54 -6.30 1.67
CA SER A 10 -14.34 -7.08 1.91
C SER A 10 -13.83 -7.77 0.65
N ASN A 11 -14.55 -7.65 -0.46
CA ASN A 11 -14.27 -8.29 -1.75
C ASN A 11 -14.65 -7.34 -2.88
N LEU A 12 -13.65 -6.83 -3.60
CA LEU A 12 -13.78 -5.88 -4.71
C LEU A 12 -14.48 -6.49 -5.93
N LEU A 13 -14.36 -7.80 -6.18
CA LEU A 13 -15.06 -8.43 -7.32
C LEU A 13 -16.59 -8.35 -7.19
N LEU A 14 -17.12 -8.19 -5.97
CA LEU A 14 -18.55 -7.93 -5.75
C LEU A 14 -18.97 -6.49 -6.05
N PHE A 15 -18.04 -5.57 -6.30
CA PHE A 15 -18.30 -4.14 -6.50
C PHE A 15 -19.29 -3.92 -7.64
N LYS A 16 -19.03 -4.51 -8.82
CA LYS A 16 -19.87 -4.39 -10.02
C LYS A 16 -21.31 -4.83 -9.77
N ASN A 17 -21.48 -5.93 -9.04
CA ASN A 17 -22.80 -6.48 -8.68
C ASN A 17 -23.53 -5.60 -7.66
N LYS A 18 -22.84 -5.10 -6.64
CA LYS A 18 -23.42 -4.24 -5.59
C LYS A 18 -23.72 -2.83 -6.08
N PHE A 19 -22.88 -2.29 -6.95
CA PHE A 19 -23.02 -0.95 -7.53
C PHE A 19 -24.07 -0.94 -8.65
N GLY A 20 -24.28 -2.08 -9.31
CA GLY A 20 -25.21 -2.27 -10.41
C GLY A 20 -24.52 -2.09 -11.77
N ALA A 21 -24.74 -3.04 -12.68
CA ALA A 21 -24.02 -3.12 -13.95
C ALA A 21 -24.16 -1.87 -14.83
N GLU A 22 -25.35 -1.24 -14.85
CA GLU A 22 -25.59 -0.01 -15.59
C GLU A 22 -24.79 1.18 -15.05
N ALA A 23 -24.76 1.32 -13.72
CA ALA A 23 -24.04 2.39 -13.05
C ALA A 23 -22.53 2.20 -13.19
N TYR A 24 -22.06 0.95 -13.03
CA TYR A 24 -20.65 0.60 -13.19
C TYR A 24 -20.13 0.92 -14.59
N ARG A 25 -20.89 0.60 -15.64
CA ARG A 25 -20.49 0.90 -17.03
C ARG A 25 -20.22 2.39 -17.27
N LYS A 26 -20.94 3.27 -16.57
CA LYS A 26 -20.80 4.74 -16.68
C LYS A 26 -19.63 5.32 -15.88
N LEU A 27 -18.95 4.51 -15.07
CA LEU A 27 -17.74 4.96 -14.38
C LEU A 27 -16.59 5.01 -15.37
N ASP A 28 -15.81 6.07 -15.36
CA ASP A 28 -14.55 6.13 -16.10
C ASP A 28 -13.36 5.83 -15.19
N VAL A 29 -13.47 6.20 -13.91
CA VAL A 29 -12.42 6.10 -12.90
C VAL A 29 -12.93 5.41 -11.64
N ILE A 30 -12.14 4.51 -11.07
CA ILE A 30 -12.41 3.80 -9.81
C ILE A 30 -11.27 4.09 -8.83
N GLY A 31 -11.59 4.67 -7.67
CA GLY A 31 -10.63 4.86 -6.59
C GLY A 31 -10.78 3.78 -5.51
N ILE A 32 -9.67 3.18 -5.10
CA ILE A 32 -9.60 2.20 -4.01
C ILE A 32 -8.67 2.76 -2.95
N ASP A 33 -9.19 2.96 -1.75
CA ASP A 33 -8.42 3.40 -0.58
C ASP A 33 -8.23 2.22 0.39
N GLU A 34 -7.17 2.27 1.19
CA GLU A 34 -6.79 1.21 2.13
C GLU A 34 -6.69 -0.18 1.46
N ALA A 35 -6.16 -0.18 0.22
CA ALA A 35 -6.19 -1.31 -0.70
C ALA A 35 -5.48 -2.57 -0.16
N GLN A 36 -4.57 -2.43 0.81
CA GLN A 36 -3.90 -3.55 1.47
C GLN A 36 -4.83 -4.53 2.18
N PHE A 37 -6.07 -4.13 2.51
CA PHE A 37 -7.07 -5.01 3.14
C PHE A 37 -7.88 -5.85 2.14
N PHE A 38 -7.72 -5.62 0.84
CA PHE A 38 -8.46 -6.35 -0.19
C PHE A 38 -7.58 -7.47 -0.78
N GLY A 39 -7.90 -8.72 -0.42
CA GLY A 39 -7.18 -9.88 -0.91
C GLY A 39 -7.32 -10.09 -2.43
N ASP A 40 -8.42 -9.63 -3.01
CA ASP A 40 -8.77 -9.74 -4.43
C ASP A 40 -8.39 -8.50 -5.26
N LEU A 41 -7.54 -7.61 -4.72
CA LEU A 41 -7.11 -6.38 -5.38
C LEU A 41 -6.50 -6.63 -6.77
N TYR A 42 -5.63 -7.63 -6.89
CA TYR A 42 -4.98 -7.95 -8.17
C TYR A 42 -6.00 -8.30 -9.25
N ASP A 43 -6.88 -9.27 -8.95
CA ASP A 43 -7.90 -9.75 -9.90
C ASP A 43 -8.87 -8.62 -10.27
N PHE A 44 -9.24 -7.79 -9.31
CA PHE A 44 -10.08 -6.62 -9.57
C PHE A 44 -9.41 -5.62 -10.51
N CYS A 45 -8.13 -5.28 -10.28
CA CYS A 45 -7.40 -4.36 -11.16
C CYS A 45 -7.30 -4.91 -12.58
N CYS A 46 -7.00 -6.21 -12.75
CA CYS A 46 -7.02 -6.85 -14.07
C CYS A 46 -8.39 -6.76 -14.74
N GLU A 47 -9.49 -7.07 -14.04
CA GLU A 47 -10.84 -6.98 -14.64
C GLU A 47 -11.19 -5.52 -14.99
N ALA A 48 -11.01 -4.59 -14.06
CA ALA A 48 -11.43 -3.21 -14.22
C ALA A 48 -10.60 -2.47 -15.28
N ALA A 49 -9.26 -2.61 -15.26
CA ALA A 49 -8.39 -1.91 -16.19
C ALA A 49 -8.31 -2.61 -17.54
N ASP A 50 -7.91 -3.89 -17.57
CA ASP A 50 -7.59 -4.58 -18.82
C ASP A 50 -8.84 -5.00 -19.62
N LEU A 51 -9.92 -5.39 -18.92
CA LEU A 51 -11.13 -5.92 -19.58
C LEU A 51 -12.22 -4.85 -19.73
N ASP A 52 -12.47 -4.06 -18.68
CA ASP A 52 -13.54 -3.07 -18.66
C ASP A 52 -13.08 -1.67 -19.09
N GLY A 53 -11.78 -1.44 -19.28
CA GLY A 53 -11.21 -0.19 -19.77
C GLY A 53 -11.36 0.99 -18.81
N LYS A 54 -11.32 0.74 -17.49
CA LYS A 54 -11.44 1.76 -16.44
C LYS A 54 -10.05 2.22 -15.99
N THR A 55 -9.91 3.50 -15.63
CA THR A 55 -8.75 3.95 -14.87
C THR A 55 -8.94 3.59 -13.39
N VAL A 56 -7.96 2.92 -12.79
CA VAL A 56 -8.01 2.49 -11.39
C VAL A 56 -6.91 3.20 -10.59
N VAL A 57 -7.30 3.96 -9.59
CA VAL A 57 -6.37 4.63 -8.67
C VAL A 57 -6.36 3.86 -7.35
N VAL A 58 -5.20 3.28 -7.00
CA VAL A 58 -5.03 2.43 -5.82
C VAL A 58 -4.16 3.14 -4.78
N ALA A 59 -4.72 3.37 -3.59
CA ALA A 59 -4.03 3.91 -2.43
C ALA A 59 -4.03 2.89 -1.29
N GLY A 60 -2.89 2.77 -0.61
CA GLY A 60 -2.73 1.84 0.51
C GLY A 60 -1.29 1.75 0.99
N LEU A 61 -1.09 0.98 2.06
CA LEU A 61 0.22 0.71 2.62
C LEU A 61 0.93 -0.41 1.85
N ASP A 62 2.14 -0.16 1.37
CA ASP A 62 2.96 -1.17 0.68
C ASP A 62 3.54 -2.21 1.65
N CYS A 63 3.74 -1.83 2.91
CA CYS A 63 4.31 -2.67 3.94
C CYS A 63 3.62 -2.59 5.31
N ASP A 64 3.65 -3.71 6.04
CA ASP A 64 3.18 -3.81 7.41
C ASP A 64 4.18 -3.18 8.39
N TYR A 65 3.80 -3.13 9.68
CA TYR A 65 4.69 -2.63 10.73
C TYR A 65 6.01 -3.42 10.83
N LEU A 66 6.14 -4.61 10.23
CA LEU A 66 7.36 -5.43 10.21
C LEU A 66 8.20 -5.21 8.93
N ARG A 67 7.79 -4.31 8.04
CA ARG A 67 8.36 -4.08 6.68
C ARG A 67 8.20 -5.28 5.73
N ARG A 68 7.18 -6.11 5.95
CA ARG A 68 6.77 -7.15 5.00
C ARG A 68 5.69 -6.58 4.09
N SER A 69 5.48 -7.18 2.92
CA SER A 69 4.37 -6.81 2.03
C SER A 69 3.03 -6.81 2.78
N PHE A 70 2.25 -5.74 2.65
CA PHE A 70 0.91 -5.70 3.22
C PHE A 70 -0.13 -6.09 2.16
N GLY A 71 -0.73 -7.27 2.36
CA GLY A 71 -1.75 -7.78 1.47
C GLY A 71 -1.25 -7.90 0.03
N SER A 72 -2.12 -7.51 -0.90
CA SER A 72 -1.87 -7.59 -2.35
C SER A 72 -1.36 -6.26 -2.94
N MET A 73 -0.91 -5.31 -2.12
CA MET A 73 -0.47 -4.00 -2.63
C MET A 73 0.71 -4.07 -3.59
N LEU A 74 1.68 -4.94 -3.31
CA LEU A 74 2.84 -5.10 -4.20
C LEU A 74 2.54 -5.93 -5.46
N SER A 75 1.47 -6.73 -5.46
CA SER A 75 1.14 -7.56 -6.62
C SER A 75 0.53 -6.75 -7.77
N VAL A 76 -0.01 -5.56 -7.52
CA VAL A 76 -0.53 -4.68 -8.60
C VAL A 76 0.55 -3.83 -9.27
N VAL A 77 1.76 -3.78 -8.71
CA VAL A 77 2.88 -3.00 -9.28
C VAL A 77 3.21 -3.38 -10.73
N PRO A 78 3.24 -4.68 -11.13
CA PRO A 78 3.48 -5.06 -12.51
C PRO A 78 2.35 -4.69 -13.49
N LEU A 79 1.14 -4.41 -12.97
CA LEU A 79 0.00 -3.97 -13.78
C LEU A 79 -0.01 -2.45 -13.97
N ALA A 80 0.59 -1.71 -13.04
CA ALA A 80 0.43 -0.27 -12.94
C ALA A 80 1.22 0.50 -14.01
N ASP A 81 0.55 1.47 -14.63
CA ASP A 81 1.16 2.45 -15.54
C ASP A 81 2.06 3.43 -14.78
N THR A 82 1.68 3.81 -13.56
CA THR A 82 2.44 4.75 -12.72
C THR A 82 2.44 4.32 -11.27
N VAL A 83 3.58 4.53 -10.61
CA VAL A 83 3.85 4.11 -9.24
C VAL A 83 4.47 5.27 -8.45
N THR A 84 3.79 5.78 -7.40
CA THR A 84 4.30 6.86 -6.51
C THR A 84 4.27 6.52 -5.01
N ARG A 85 5.39 6.20 -4.36
CA ARG A 85 5.40 6.08 -2.89
C ARG A 85 5.52 7.43 -2.23
N LEU A 86 4.57 7.68 -1.34
CA LEU A 86 4.59 8.84 -0.47
C LEU A 86 5.50 8.60 0.75
N THR A 87 6.11 9.67 1.22
CA THR A 87 6.92 9.65 2.44
C THR A 87 6.27 10.52 3.51
N ALA A 88 6.43 10.14 4.77
CA ALA A 88 5.99 10.93 5.90
C ALA A 88 7.18 11.71 6.50
N GLN A 89 6.92 12.46 7.58
CA GLN A 89 7.97 13.03 8.41
C GLN A 89 8.25 12.10 9.60
N CYS A 90 9.52 11.80 9.87
CA CYS A 90 9.93 10.99 11.01
C CYS A 90 9.62 11.71 12.32
N GLU A 91 8.83 11.09 13.19
CA GLU A 91 8.48 11.66 14.50
C GLU A 91 9.72 11.92 15.37
N GLU A 92 10.74 11.05 15.28
CA GLU A 92 11.96 11.17 16.10
C GLU A 92 12.97 12.25 15.65
N CYS A 93 13.08 12.51 14.34
CA CYS A 93 14.16 13.39 13.84
C CYS A 93 13.79 14.34 12.70
N GLY A 94 12.53 14.37 12.28
CA GLY A 94 12.02 15.28 11.26
C GLY A 94 12.49 15.00 9.82
N LYS A 95 13.34 13.99 9.58
CA LYS A 95 13.74 13.53 8.24
C LYS A 95 12.61 12.75 7.55
N CYS A 96 12.75 12.43 6.27
CA CYS A 96 11.80 11.56 5.57
C CYS A 96 11.64 10.21 6.29
N ALA A 97 10.39 9.85 6.54
CA ALA A 97 9.98 8.57 7.10
C ALA A 97 9.41 7.68 6.00
N LEU A 98 9.89 6.43 6.00
CA LEU A 98 9.54 5.42 5.01
C LEU A 98 8.80 4.24 5.62
N PHE A 99 8.75 4.17 6.96
CA PHE A 99 8.28 3.00 7.70
C PHE A 99 7.33 3.42 8.79
N THR A 100 6.37 2.55 9.05
CA THR A 100 5.48 2.65 10.20
C THR A 100 6.03 1.75 11.32
N LEU A 101 6.38 2.35 12.45
CA LEU A 101 6.79 1.64 13.66
C LEU A 101 5.61 1.55 14.62
N ARG A 102 5.39 0.37 15.20
CA ARG A 102 4.37 0.17 16.23
C ARG A 102 4.96 0.51 17.60
N LYS A 103 4.29 1.39 18.34
CA LYS A 103 4.65 1.84 19.70
C LYS A 103 4.31 0.79 20.76
N THR A 104 3.28 -0.02 20.52
CA THR A 104 2.75 -1.00 21.47
C THR A 104 3.36 -2.39 21.29
N GLY A 105 3.35 -3.21 22.36
CA GLY A 105 3.84 -4.59 22.33
C GLY A 105 2.91 -5.61 21.67
N GLU A 106 1.80 -5.16 21.08
CA GLU A 106 0.82 -6.03 20.43
C GLU A 106 1.40 -6.61 19.12
N MET A 107 1.14 -7.90 18.86
CA MET A 107 1.74 -8.63 17.73
C MET A 107 0.78 -8.90 16.55
N GLN A 108 -0.47 -8.44 16.62
CA GLN A 108 -1.45 -8.65 15.55
C GLN A 108 -1.06 -7.85 14.30
N THR A 109 -1.04 -8.44 13.11
CA THR A 109 -0.68 -7.69 11.88
C THR A 109 -1.70 -6.59 11.57
N GLU A 110 -2.98 -6.92 11.69
CA GLU A 110 -4.10 -5.99 11.53
C GLU A 110 -4.52 -5.46 12.89
N LEU A 111 -4.12 -4.24 13.19
CA LEU A 111 -4.58 -3.52 14.37
C LEU A 111 -4.95 -2.12 13.93
N ILE A 112 -6.24 -1.83 13.94
CA ILE A 112 -6.78 -0.50 13.63
C ILE A 112 -6.37 0.43 14.76
N GLY A 113 -5.48 1.35 14.47
CA GLY A 113 -4.95 2.32 15.41
C GLY A 113 -4.32 3.46 14.64
N GLY A 114 -4.30 4.65 15.24
CA GLY A 114 -3.74 5.85 14.63
C GLY A 114 -2.35 6.16 15.21
N CYS A 115 -2.11 7.44 15.45
CA CYS A 115 -0.87 7.97 16.05
C CYS A 115 -0.59 7.48 17.48
N ASP A 116 -1.61 6.92 18.15
CA ASP A 116 -1.54 6.29 19.47
C ASP A 116 -0.84 4.93 19.44
N VAL A 117 -0.95 4.20 18.32
CA VAL A 117 -0.38 2.86 18.14
C VAL A 117 0.83 2.87 17.21
N TYR A 118 0.89 3.80 16.26
CA TYR A 118 1.90 3.83 15.21
C TYR A 118 2.60 5.18 15.10
N MET A 119 3.85 5.16 14.61
CA MET A 119 4.64 6.35 14.25
C MET A 119 5.37 6.15 12.92
N PRO A 120 5.38 7.16 12.04
CA PRO A 120 6.28 7.21 10.91
C PRO A 120 7.72 7.44 11.39
N VAL A 121 8.63 6.59 10.93
CA VAL A 121 10.06 6.66 11.26
C VAL A 121 10.96 6.55 10.03
N CYS A 122 12.13 7.17 10.12
CA CYS A 122 13.20 6.95 9.16
C CYS A 122 13.87 5.59 9.38
N ARG A 123 14.70 5.16 8.42
CA ARG A 123 15.38 3.86 8.46
C ARG A 123 16.18 3.65 9.75
N GLY A 124 16.90 4.66 10.21
CA GLY A 124 17.75 4.58 11.39
C GLY A 124 16.96 4.32 12.67
N HIS A 125 15.87 5.07 12.90
CA HIS A 125 15.03 4.88 14.08
C HIS A 125 14.27 3.54 14.04
N TYR A 126 13.81 3.11 12.86
CA TYR A 126 13.20 1.78 12.73
C TYR A 126 14.17 0.64 13.13
N THR A 127 15.44 0.70 12.71
CA THR A 127 16.42 -0.36 13.01
C THR A 127 16.96 -0.31 14.43
N ASN A 128 17.06 0.89 15.03
CA ASN A 128 17.62 1.05 16.36
C ASN A 128 16.63 0.60 17.45
N GLU A 129 15.33 0.81 17.26
CA GLU A 129 14.30 0.47 18.26
C GLU A 129 13.92 -1.01 18.31
N ARG A 130 14.20 -1.79 17.25
CA ARG A 130 13.95 -3.25 17.21
C ARG A 130 15.14 -4.13 17.62
N GLY A 131 16.23 -3.50 18.08
CA GLY A 131 17.46 -4.18 18.46
C GLY A 131 18.35 -4.47 17.26
N ALA A 132 19.40 -3.66 17.11
CA ALA A 132 20.59 -4.06 16.37
C ALA A 132 21.84 -3.56 17.10
N THR A 133 22.69 -4.50 17.51
CA THR A 133 24.10 -4.24 17.78
C THR A 133 24.73 -3.59 16.54
N LYS A 134 25.59 -2.59 16.73
CA LYS A 134 26.34 -1.93 15.65
C LYS A 134 27.09 -2.99 14.82
N ALA A 135 26.64 -3.25 13.60
CA ALA A 135 27.42 -3.96 12.60
C ALA A 135 28.12 -2.93 11.71
N THR A 136 29.44 -3.04 11.63
CA THR A 136 30.28 -2.33 10.64
C THR A 136 29.96 -2.88 9.24
N VAL A 137 29.74 -2.00 8.28
CA VAL A 137 29.42 -2.37 6.89
C VAL A 137 30.70 -2.36 6.05
N GLU A 138 31.09 -3.51 5.50
CA GLU A 138 31.92 -3.57 4.29
C GLU A 138 30.99 -3.52 3.07
N VAL A 139 31.28 -2.61 2.14
CA VAL A 139 30.47 -2.37 0.93
C VAL A 139 31.06 -3.19 -0.22
N LEU A 140 30.34 -4.22 -0.68
CA LEU A 140 30.60 -4.91 -1.95
C LEU A 140 29.50 -4.51 -2.95
N ILE A 141 29.87 -3.71 -3.94
CA ILE A 141 28.96 -3.32 -5.03
C ILE A 141 28.91 -4.48 -6.03
N VAL A 142 27.80 -5.20 -6.09
CA VAL A 142 27.48 -6.11 -7.20
C VAL A 142 26.48 -5.40 -8.11
N ILE A 143 26.96 -4.94 -9.26
CA ILE A 143 26.13 -4.44 -10.36
C ILE A 143 25.76 -5.63 -11.25
N GLN A 144 24.49 -5.98 -11.29
CA GLN A 144 23.87 -6.57 -12.48
C GLN A 144 22.52 -5.87 -12.71
N ASN A 145 22.47 -5.15 -13.84
CA ASN A 145 21.34 -4.46 -14.46
C ASN A 145 20.62 -3.39 -13.64
N GLU A 146 20.66 -2.18 -14.19
CA GLU A 146 19.87 -1.02 -13.80
C GLU A 146 18.37 -1.37 -13.81
N LEU A 147 17.72 -1.28 -12.66
CA LEU A 147 16.31 -0.86 -12.49
C LEU A 147 16.07 -0.68 -10.99
N VAL A 148 16.21 0.56 -10.54
CA VAL A 148 15.93 0.97 -9.17
C VAL A 148 14.44 1.33 -9.11
N PHE A 149 13.60 0.44 -8.57
CA PHE A 149 12.20 0.77 -8.30
C PHE A 149 12.06 1.33 -6.89
N GLU A 150 11.92 2.65 -6.80
CA GLU A 150 11.48 3.35 -5.60
C GLU A 150 9.96 3.50 -5.60
N THR A 151 9.27 2.36 -5.37
CA THR A 151 8.02 2.22 -4.62
C THR A 151 6.67 2.88 -5.02
N ALA A 152 5.62 2.10 -4.69
CA ALA A 152 4.16 2.09 -4.91
C ALA A 152 3.20 3.26 -4.60
N ALA A 153 2.60 3.91 -5.58
CA ALA A 153 1.14 4.21 -5.59
C ALA A 153 0.70 4.02 -7.03
N ALA A 154 -0.04 2.95 -7.25
CA ALA A 154 -0.38 2.47 -8.57
C ALA A 154 -1.55 3.29 -9.14
N THR A 155 -1.34 3.97 -10.25
CA THR A 155 -2.41 4.22 -11.22
C THR A 155 -2.31 3.11 -12.25
N VAL A 156 -3.38 2.33 -12.38
CA VAL A 156 -3.58 1.28 -13.39
C VAL A 156 -4.61 1.80 -14.39
#